data_AF-A0A957P8E0-F1
#
_entry.id   AF-A0A957P8E0-F1
#
_cell.length_a   1.000
_cell.length_b   1.000
_cell.length_c   1.000
_cell.angle_alpha   90.00
_cell.angle_beta   90.00
_cell.angle_gamma   90.00
#
_symmetry.space_group_name_H-M   'P 1'
#
loop_
_entity.id
_entity.type
_entity.pdbx_description
1 polymer ?
#
loop_
_entity_poly.entity_id
_entity_poly.type
_entity_poly.pdbx_seq_one_letter_code
_entity_poly.pdbx_strand_id
1 'polypeptide(L)'
;ITPIALGEKDKWTGHFWWSYLAVRDAGQAGFAAAQDRTGSFSDPAFVNAGEQLQQLIDMEPFQAGYLEQGYGDQQVVMAKEQAAMELMGQWAFGANSTVAEDNLDNYVEHTGWFPFPMVDGGAGQATDAFGGGDGFAIGINAPPETIDFVKFLTSKEHQAAMAEAGLAVLPVVKGVESSVKEPVMQVVLQHFGEAEYLQLYLDQYLPPAVGLAVNDFVQELFAGTKNAQEVADAIEDVAQTELSH
;
A
#
# COMPACT_ATOMS: atom_id res chain seq x y z
N ILE A 1 6.66 -1.50 23.63
CA ILE A 1 6.29 -0.91 22.33
C ILE A 1 5.80 -2.04 21.45
N THR A 2 4.70 -1.86 20.74
CA THR A 2 4.25 -2.84 19.73
C THR A 2 5.26 -2.81 18.56
N PRO A 3 5.75 -3.94 18.05
CA PRO A 3 6.63 -3.92 16.88
C PRO A 3 5.98 -3.26 15.66
N ILE A 4 4.77 -3.69 15.28
CA ILE A 4 4.09 -3.25 14.06
C ILE A 4 2.66 -2.83 14.37
N ALA A 5 2.25 -1.62 13.96
CA ALA A 5 0.85 -1.23 13.98
C ALA A 5 0.11 -1.82 12.78
N LEU A 6 -1.06 -2.40 13.00
CA LEU A 6 -1.92 -2.93 11.92
C LEU A 6 -3.40 -2.81 12.26
N GLY A 7 -4.21 -2.21 11.39
CA GLY A 7 -5.67 -2.15 11.54
C GLY A 7 -6.37 -3.10 10.56
N GLU A 8 -6.45 -4.38 10.88
CA GLU A 8 -6.83 -5.45 9.93
C GLU A 8 -8.34 -5.67 9.76
N LYS A 9 -9.17 -4.96 10.52
CA LYS A 9 -10.62 -5.00 10.33
C LYS A 9 -11.03 -4.56 8.92
N ASP A 10 -10.29 -3.61 8.35
CA ASP A 10 -10.58 -3.04 7.03
C ASP A 10 -10.01 -3.90 5.89
N LYS A 11 -9.22 -4.95 6.18
CA LYS A 11 -8.61 -5.94 5.27
C LYS A 11 -7.56 -5.42 4.30
N TRP A 12 -7.79 -4.23 3.75
CA TRP A 12 -6.90 -3.65 2.75
C TRP A 12 -5.52 -3.29 3.36
N THR A 13 -5.44 -3.03 4.67
CA THR A 13 -4.17 -2.75 5.36
C THR A 13 -3.29 -4.00 5.44
N GLY A 14 -3.86 -5.17 5.74
CA GLY A 14 -3.16 -6.45 5.80
C GLY A 14 -2.73 -6.96 4.43
N HIS A 15 -3.57 -6.81 3.41
CA HIS A 15 -3.23 -7.29 2.07
C HIS A 15 -1.95 -6.64 1.51
N PHE A 16 -1.59 -5.43 1.95
CA PHE A 16 -0.33 -4.80 1.57
C PHE A 16 0.88 -5.65 1.94
N TRP A 17 0.86 -6.37 3.07
CA TRP A 17 1.95 -7.25 3.48
C TRP A 17 2.14 -8.39 2.49
N TRP A 18 1.06 -9.14 2.20
CA TRP A 18 1.11 -10.22 1.22
C TRP A 18 1.50 -9.72 -0.17
N SER A 19 0.95 -8.57 -0.58
CA SER A 19 1.21 -7.99 -1.90
C SER A 19 2.67 -7.57 -2.07
N TYR A 20 3.26 -6.91 -1.06
CA TYR A 20 4.69 -6.57 -1.11
C TYR A 20 5.58 -7.81 -1.13
N LEU A 21 5.28 -8.81 -0.31
CA LEU A 21 6.01 -10.09 -0.31
C LEU A 21 5.91 -10.78 -1.67
N ALA A 22 4.71 -10.81 -2.26
CA ALA A 22 4.50 -11.33 -3.61
C ALA A 22 5.29 -10.52 -4.64
N VAL A 23 5.42 -9.20 -4.50
CA VAL A 23 6.19 -8.36 -5.46
C VAL A 23 7.66 -8.70 -5.34
N ARG A 24 8.15 -8.95 -4.12
CA ARG A 24 9.53 -9.38 -3.88
C ARG A 24 9.80 -10.79 -4.36
N ASP A 25 8.88 -11.73 -4.16
CA ASP A 25 9.03 -13.13 -4.55
C ASP A 25 8.86 -13.34 -6.06
N ALA A 26 7.75 -12.88 -6.63
CA ALA A 26 7.39 -13.10 -8.03
C ALA A 26 8.06 -12.12 -9.00
N GLY A 27 8.39 -10.92 -8.51
CA GLY A 27 8.86 -9.81 -9.34
C GLY A 27 7.82 -9.37 -10.39
N GLN A 28 8.18 -8.38 -11.20
CA GLN A 28 7.33 -7.88 -12.28
C GLN A 28 6.86 -8.99 -13.23
N ALA A 29 7.78 -9.88 -13.63
CA ALA A 29 7.48 -10.91 -14.62
C ALA A 29 6.51 -11.97 -14.08
N GLY A 30 6.65 -12.38 -12.82
CA GLY A 30 5.73 -13.35 -12.20
C GLY A 30 4.34 -12.77 -12.00
N PHE A 31 4.24 -11.52 -11.56
CA PHE A 31 2.95 -10.83 -11.47
C PHE A 31 2.27 -10.65 -12.83
N ALA A 32 3.01 -10.19 -13.83
CA ALA A 32 2.50 -10.07 -15.20
C ALA A 32 2.04 -11.43 -15.73
N ALA A 33 2.77 -12.52 -15.47
CA ALA A 33 2.37 -13.85 -15.89
C ALA A 33 1.05 -14.31 -15.24
N ALA A 34 0.88 -14.10 -13.93
CA ALA A 34 -0.36 -14.45 -13.22
C ALA A 34 -1.57 -13.62 -13.71
N GLN A 35 -1.35 -12.35 -14.05
CA GLN A 35 -2.36 -11.48 -14.62
C GLN A 35 -2.73 -11.88 -16.07
N ASP A 36 -1.72 -12.09 -16.91
CA ASP A 36 -1.88 -12.45 -18.33
C ASP A 36 -2.27 -13.93 -18.52
N ARG A 37 -2.47 -14.66 -17.43
CA ARG A 37 -2.91 -16.07 -17.39
C ARG A 37 -1.93 -17.02 -18.06
N THR A 38 -0.66 -16.61 -18.13
CA THR A 38 0.48 -17.47 -18.51
C THR A 38 1.18 -18.07 -17.29
N GLY A 39 0.84 -17.59 -16.10
CA GLY A 39 1.07 -18.18 -14.78
C GLY A 39 -0.22 -18.15 -13.96
N SER A 40 -0.09 -18.32 -12.65
CA SER A 40 -1.20 -18.50 -11.71
C SER A 40 -0.94 -17.78 -10.39
N PHE A 41 -1.99 -17.29 -9.72
CA PHE A 41 -1.85 -16.79 -8.34
C PHE A 41 -1.58 -17.93 -7.32
N SER A 42 -1.67 -19.19 -7.76
CA SER A 42 -1.22 -20.37 -7.01
C SER A 42 0.23 -20.79 -7.32
N ASP A 43 0.94 -20.03 -8.16
CA ASP A 43 2.35 -20.32 -8.43
C ASP A 43 3.21 -20.19 -7.15
N PRO A 44 4.33 -20.93 -7.03
CA PRO A 44 5.10 -21.02 -5.79
C PRO A 44 5.50 -19.68 -5.16
N ALA A 45 5.72 -18.63 -5.97
CA ALA A 45 6.08 -17.31 -5.46
C ALA A 45 4.96 -16.66 -4.62
N PHE A 46 3.69 -16.85 -4.99
CA PHE A 46 2.55 -16.29 -4.27
C PHE A 46 2.22 -17.09 -3.01
N VAL A 47 2.41 -18.41 -3.06
CA VAL A 47 2.29 -19.29 -1.89
C VAL A 47 3.39 -18.94 -0.88
N ASN A 48 4.64 -18.78 -1.33
CA ASN A 48 5.78 -18.39 -0.48
C ASN A 48 5.56 -17.02 0.18
N ALA A 49 4.97 -16.04 -0.52
CA ALA A 49 4.59 -14.77 0.09
C ALA A 49 3.58 -14.94 1.24
N GLY A 50 2.62 -15.86 1.09
CA GLY A 50 1.71 -16.24 2.16
C GLY A 50 2.42 -16.95 3.33
N GLU A 51 3.38 -17.83 3.05
CA GLU A 51 4.16 -18.52 4.08
C GLU A 51 5.04 -17.55 4.88
N GLN A 52 5.67 -16.58 4.21
CA GLN A 52 6.45 -15.52 4.86
C GLN A 52 5.55 -14.62 5.72
N LEU A 53 4.35 -14.28 5.24
CA LEU A 53 3.38 -13.53 6.04
C LEU A 53 2.90 -14.33 7.25
N GLN A 54 2.61 -15.62 7.09
CA GLN A 54 2.27 -16.50 8.22
C GLN A 54 3.39 -16.53 9.26
N GLN A 55 4.66 -16.63 8.83
CA GLN A 55 5.80 -16.57 9.74
C GLN A 55 5.86 -15.24 10.51
N LEU A 56 5.56 -14.11 9.86
CA LEU A 56 5.48 -12.82 10.52
C LEU A 56 4.33 -12.78 11.54
N ILE A 57 3.15 -13.30 11.18
CA ILE A 57 1.98 -13.37 12.08
C ILE A 57 2.30 -14.20 13.32
N ASP A 58 2.96 -15.35 13.15
CA ASP A 58 3.33 -16.28 14.22
C ASP A 58 4.35 -15.68 15.22
N MET A 59 5.04 -14.59 14.87
CA MET A 59 5.90 -13.84 15.79
C MET A 59 5.11 -12.92 16.74
N GLU A 60 3.79 -12.81 16.55
CA GLU A 60 2.88 -11.92 17.30
C GLU A 60 3.35 -10.45 17.33
N PRO A 61 3.71 -9.81 16.19
CA PRO A 61 4.32 -8.48 16.18
C PRO A 61 3.30 -7.35 16.30
N PHE A 62 2.01 -7.65 16.14
CA PHE A 62 0.93 -6.67 16.09
C PHE A 62 0.35 -6.39 17.47
N GLN A 63 -0.29 -5.23 17.63
CA GLN A 63 -0.96 -4.90 18.88
C GLN A 63 -2.17 -5.83 19.13
N ALA A 64 -2.52 -6.02 20.41
CA ALA A 64 -3.69 -6.80 20.77
C ALA A 64 -4.97 -6.23 20.12
N GLY A 65 -5.78 -7.12 19.55
CA GLY A 65 -7.04 -6.77 18.88
C GLY A 65 -6.87 -6.12 17.51
N TYR A 66 -5.73 -6.31 16.83
CA TYR A 66 -5.47 -5.75 15.51
C TYR A 66 -6.50 -6.20 14.46
N LEU A 67 -7.11 -7.38 14.61
CA LEU A 67 -8.17 -7.92 13.74
C LEU A 67 -9.50 -7.16 13.89
N GLU A 68 -9.76 -6.56 15.05
CA GLU A 68 -10.96 -5.78 15.34
C GLU A 68 -10.78 -4.27 15.15
N GLN A 69 -9.54 -3.83 14.91
CA GLN A 69 -9.13 -2.45 14.73
C GLN A 69 -9.07 -2.08 13.25
N GLY A 70 -9.58 -0.91 12.89
CA GLY A 70 -9.49 -0.39 11.51
C GLY A 70 -8.23 0.46 11.30
N TYR A 71 -8.06 0.96 10.08
CA TYR A 71 -6.94 1.85 9.75
C TYR A 71 -6.93 3.10 10.65
N GLY A 72 -8.09 3.65 11.00
CA GLY A 72 -8.18 4.78 11.93
C GLY A 72 -7.56 4.51 13.30
N ASP A 73 -7.67 3.28 13.81
CA ASP A 73 -7.04 2.86 15.06
C ASP A 73 -5.52 2.72 14.89
N GLN A 74 -5.08 2.13 13.77
CA GLN A 74 -3.66 2.02 13.40
C GLN A 74 -2.99 3.40 13.34
N GLN A 75 -3.65 4.39 12.72
CA GLN A 75 -3.16 5.76 12.63
C GLN A 75 -2.91 6.34 14.03
N VAL A 76 -3.83 6.12 14.97
CA VAL A 76 -3.69 6.61 16.35
C VAL A 76 -2.55 5.90 17.08
N VAL A 77 -2.38 4.59 16.89
CA VAL A 77 -1.28 3.81 17.48
C VAL A 77 0.07 4.36 17.03
N MET A 78 0.23 4.62 15.72
CA MET A 78 1.46 5.20 15.17
C MET A 78 1.67 6.65 15.61
N ALA A 79 0.63 7.49 15.51
CA ALA A 79 0.71 8.91 15.86
C ALA A 79 1.04 9.17 17.34
N LYS A 80 0.72 8.20 18.22
CA LYS A 80 1.04 8.23 19.66
C LYS A 80 2.33 7.49 20.01
N GLU A 81 3.13 7.10 19.03
CA GLU A 81 4.40 6.37 19.19
C GLU A 81 4.25 5.06 20.00
N GLN A 82 3.09 4.40 19.88
CA GLN A 82 2.79 3.16 20.59
C GLN A 82 3.28 1.92 19.83
N ALA A 83 3.56 2.07 18.54
CA ALA A 83 4.23 1.09 17.71
C ALA A 83 5.53 1.62 17.09
N ALA A 84 6.44 0.71 16.74
CA ALA A 84 7.73 1.08 16.17
C ALA A 84 7.67 1.34 14.65
N MET A 85 6.80 0.64 13.93
CA MET A 85 6.62 0.83 12.48
C MET A 85 5.21 0.45 12.02
N GLU A 86 4.87 0.87 10.81
CA GLU A 86 3.70 0.40 10.06
C GLU A 86 4.09 0.17 8.60
N LEU A 87 3.32 -0.68 7.90
CA LEU A 87 3.36 -0.76 6.44
C LEU A 87 2.15 -0.03 5.89
N MET A 88 2.37 1.08 5.18
CA MET A 88 1.29 1.86 4.61
C MET A 88 1.74 2.65 3.39
N GLY A 89 0.77 3.22 2.64
CA GLY A 89 1.06 4.15 1.57
C GLY A 89 1.64 5.48 2.07
N GLN A 90 2.27 6.24 1.17
CA GLN A 90 2.97 7.49 1.51
C GLN A 90 2.10 8.54 2.21
N TRP A 91 0.77 8.48 2.00
CA TRP A 91 -0.19 9.37 2.66
C TRP A 91 -0.28 9.18 4.17
N ALA A 92 0.18 8.02 4.69
CA ALA A 92 0.06 7.67 6.11
C ALA A 92 0.77 8.67 7.01
N PHE A 93 1.93 9.20 6.59
CA PHE A 93 2.66 10.18 7.37
C PHE A 93 1.77 11.36 7.77
N GLY A 94 1.11 12.03 6.81
CA GLY A 94 0.21 13.12 7.15
C GLY A 94 -1.12 12.66 7.75
N ALA A 95 -1.63 11.50 7.34
CA ALA A 95 -2.85 10.95 7.92
C ALA A 95 -2.69 10.75 9.44
N ASN A 96 -1.54 10.23 9.89
CA ASN A 96 -1.20 10.08 11.29
C ASN A 96 -0.96 11.43 11.97
N SER A 97 -0.29 12.38 11.30
CA SER A 97 -0.11 13.75 11.82
C SER A 97 -1.45 14.43 12.17
N THR A 98 -2.51 14.17 11.41
CA THR A 98 -3.84 14.75 11.72
C THR A 98 -4.49 14.21 13.00
N VAL A 99 -4.05 13.05 13.50
CA VAL A 99 -4.57 12.41 14.72
C VAL A 99 -3.53 12.38 15.86
N ALA A 100 -2.37 13.00 15.67
CA ALA A 100 -1.30 13.04 16.67
C ALA A 100 -1.60 13.93 17.88
N GLU A 101 -2.56 14.85 17.76
CA GLU A 101 -2.95 15.79 18.83
C GLU A 101 -1.70 16.51 19.41
N ASP A 102 -1.52 16.47 20.74
CA ASP A 102 -0.39 17.08 21.43
C ASP A 102 0.96 16.37 21.17
N ASN A 103 0.97 15.21 20.49
CA ASN A 103 2.18 14.46 20.13
C ASN A 103 2.73 14.79 18.74
N LEU A 104 2.12 15.73 18.01
CA LEU A 104 2.48 16.04 16.62
C LEU A 104 3.98 16.30 16.43
N ASP A 105 4.58 17.14 17.28
CA ASP A 105 5.99 17.51 17.14
C ASP A 105 6.91 16.29 17.28
N ASN A 106 6.64 15.41 18.25
CA ASN A 106 7.43 14.18 18.43
C ASN A 106 7.24 13.22 17.26
N TYR A 107 5.99 13.01 16.82
CA TYR A 107 5.69 12.13 15.70
C TYR A 107 6.42 12.59 14.43
N VAL A 108 6.39 13.89 14.12
CA VAL A 108 7.10 14.46 12.97
C VAL A 108 8.62 14.34 13.11
N GLU A 109 9.17 14.59 14.31
CA GLU A 109 10.62 14.53 14.56
C GLU A 109 11.18 13.11 14.48
N HIS A 110 10.41 12.11 14.92
CA HIS A 110 10.90 10.74 15.08
C HIS A 110 10.44 9.76 13.99
N THR A 111 9.58 10.18 13.06
CA THR A 111 9.12 9.30 11.98
C THR A 111 10.09 9.31 10.78
N GLY A 112 10.57 8.12 10.43
CA GLY A 112 11.32 7.87 9.20
C GLY A 112 10.53 7.07 8.19
N TRP A 113 11.13 6.86 7.02
CA TRP A 113 10.61 5.96 5.98
C TRP A 113 11.74 5.10 5.43
N PHE A 114 11.43 3.86 5.10
CA PHE A 114 12.34 2.93 4.43
C PHE A 114 11.54 2.00 3.51
N PRO A 115 12.15 1.50 2.41
CA PRO A 115 11.46 0.60 1.49
C PRO A 115 11.15 -0.74 2.15
N PHE A 116 10.12 -1.42 1.65
CA PHE A 116 9.82 -2.78 2.09
C PHE A 116 11.05 -3.70 1.89
N PRO A 117 11.42 -4.52 2.90
CA PRO A 117 12.63 -5.36 2.84
C PRO A 117 12.70 -6.26 1.62
N MET A 118 13.92 -6.67 1.26
CA MET A 118 14.14 -7.74 0.28
C MET A 118 13.85 -9.10 0.91
N VAL A 119 13.44 -10.05 0.06
CA VAL A 119 13.29 -11.47 0.43
C VAL A 119 14.38 -12.28 -0.25
N ASP A 120 14.98 -13.21 0.49
CA ASP A 120 16.08 -14.01 -0.03
C ASP A 120 15.59 -14.96 -1.14
N GLY A 121 16.22 -14.87 -2.31
CA GLY A 121 15.86 -15.69 -3.47
C GLY A 121 14.64 -15.20 -4.26
N GLY A 122 14.03 -14.07 -3.88
CA GLY A 122 12.95 -13.44 -4.63
C GLY A 122 13.41 -12.86 -5.98
N ALA A 123 12.50 -12.80 -6.94
CA ALA A 123 12.77 -12.28 -8.28
C ALA A 123 12.60 -10.76 -8.41
N GLY A 124 11.97 -10.11 -7.42
CA GLY A 124 11.78 -8.66 -7.37
C GLY A 124 13.06 -7.90 -7.06
N GLN A 125 13.04 -6.59 -7.31
CA GLN A 125 14.15 -5.69 -7.06
C GLN A 125 13.89 -4.77 -5.85
N ALA A 126 14.96 -4.25 -5.26
CA ALA A 126 14.87 -3.27 -4.17
C ALA A 126 14.21 -1.95 -4.63
N THR A 127 14.28 -1.65 -5.92
CA THR A 127 13.65 -0.49 -6.56
C THR A 127 12.21 -0.75 -7.00
N ASP A 128 11.71 -1.99 -6.91
CA ASP A 128 10.31 -2.26 -7.23
C ASP A 128 9.41 -1.64 -6.16
N ALA A 129 8.55 -0.73 -6.58
CA ALA A 129 7.60 -0.04 -5.73
C ALA A 129 6.24 -0.75 -5.78
N PHE A 130 5.53 -0.73 -4.65
CA PHE A 130 4.12 -1.09 -4.58
C PHE A 130 3.36 0.11 -4.04
N GLY A 131 2.34 0.54 -4.75
CA GLY A 131 1.73 1.83 -4.46
C GLY A 131 0.52 2.13 -5.30
N GLY A 132 0.12 3.38 -5.30
CA GLY A 132 -1.00 3.85 -6.10
C GLY A 132 -1.04 5.36 -6.15
N GLY A 133 -2.03 5.88 -6.87
CA GLY A 133 -2.26 7.31 -6.96
C GLY A 133 -3.72 7.58 -7.24
N ASP A 134 -4.17 8.76 -6.79
CA ASP A 134 -5.53 9.21 -7.01
C ASP A 134 -5.68 9.92 -8.36
N GLY A 135 -6.91 9.91 -8.87
CA GLY A 135 -7.29 10.61 -10.09
C GLY A 135 -8.67 11.23 -9.99
N PHE A 136 -8.91 12.25 -10.81
CA PHE A 136 -10.23 12.85 -10.98
C PHE A 136 -10.95 12.22 -12.17
N ALA A 137 -12.11 11.59 -11.92
CA ALA A 137 -13.02 11.16 -12.98
C ALA A 137 -14.05 12.27 -13.27
N ILE A 138 -14.21 12.63 -14.54
CA ILE A 138 -15.20 13.62 -14.98
C ILE A 138 -16.37 12.89 -15.62
N GLY A 139 -17.58 13.09 -15.06
CA GLY A 139 -18.79 12.48 -15.61
C GLY A 139 -19.11 12.99 -17.02
N ILE A 140 -19.65 12.13 -17.88
CA ILE A 140 -19.92 12.44 -19.30
C ILE A 140 -20.84 13.65 -19.51
N ASN A 141 -21.68 13.98 -18.52
CA ASN A 141 -22.63 15.09 -18.55
C ASN A 141 -22.18 16.28 -17.68
N ALA A 142 -20.94 16.29 -17.20
CA ALA A 142 -20.42 17.39 -16.40
C ALA A 142 -20.37 18.69 -17.22
N PRO A 143 -20.66 19.85 -16.61
CA PRO A 143 -20.55 21.13 -17.31
C PRO A 143 -19.07 21.40 -17.69
N PRO A 144 -18.80 22.11 -18.80
CA PRO A 144 -17.44 22.36 -19.29
C PRO A 144 -16.48 22.93 -18.23
N GLU A 145 -16.99 23.76 -17.33
CA GLU A 145 -16.25 24.38 -16.22
C GLU A 145 -15.62 23.36 -15.26
N THR A 146 -16.16 22.13 -15.22
CA THR A 146 -15.57 21.03 -14.43
C THR A 146 -14.16 20.69 -14.89
N ILE A 147 -13.91 20.75 -16.20
CA ILE A 147 -12.58 20.51 -16.77
C ILE A 147 -11.61 21.61 -16.33
N ASP A 148 -12.06 22.86 -16.33
CA ASP A 148 -11.24 24.00 -15.90
C ASP A 148 -10.91 23.90 -14.40
N PHE A 149 -11.85 23.43 -13.58
CA PHE A 149 -11.62 23.18 -12.17
C PHE A 149 -10.60 22.06 -11.92
N VAL A 150 -10.70 20.93 -12.64
CA VAL A 150 -9.70 19.85 -12.51
C VAL A 150 -8.31 20.32 -12.98
N LYS A 151 -8.23 21.11 -14.05
CA LYS A 151 -6.96 21.72 -14.49
C LYS A 151 -6.38 22.69 -13.47
N PHE A 152 -7.23 23.43 -12.77
CA PHE A 152 -6.82 24.31 -11.68
C PHE A 152 -6.17 23.49 -10.55
N LEU A 153 -6.85 22.45 -10.05
CA LEU A 153 -6.35 21.56 -8.98
C LEU A 153 -5.03 20.83 -9.35
N THR A 154 -4.87 20.50 -10.64
CA THR A 154 -3.71 19.76 -11.16
C THR A 154 -2.66 20.67 -11.80
N SER A 155 -2.78 21.99 -11.64
CA SER A 155 -1.76 22.93 -12.12
C SER A 155 -0.50 22.88 -11.26
N LYS A 156 0.66 23.24 -11.84
CA LYS A 156 1.94 23.35 -11.11
C LYS A 156 1.83 24.22 -9.87
N GLU A 157 1.21 25.38 -10.01
CA GLU A 157 1.02 26.35 -8.93
C GLU A 157 0.26 25.73 -7.75
N HIS A 158 -0.87 25.07 -8.03
CA HIS A 158 -1.73 24.53 -6.98
C HIS A 158 -1.16 23.24 -6.37
N GLN A 159 -0.51 22.39 -7.17
CA GLN A 159 0.20 21.22 -6.65
C GLN A 159 1.39 21.61 -5.77
N ALA A 160 2.15 22.65 -6.15
CA ALA A 160 3.21 23.20 -5.31
C ALA A 160 2.65 23.78 -4.00
N ALA A 161 1.57 24.55 -4.08
CA ALA A 161 0.92 25.12 -2.90
C ALA A 161 0.38 24.05 -1.95
N MET A 162 -0.19 22.96 -2.47
CA MET A 162 -0.67 21.84 -1.65
C MET A 162 0.49 21.11 -0.95
N ALA A 163 1.58 20.84 -1.67
CA ALA A 163 2.77 20.23 -1.09
C ALA A 163 3.44 21.12 -0.03
N GLU A 164 3.51 22.44 -0.26
CA GLU A 164 4.01 23.42 0.73
C GLU A 164 3.12 23.53 1.96
N ALA A 165 1.80 23.37 1.79
CA ALA A 165 0.85 23.35 2.89
C ALA A 165 0.90 22.06 3.72
N GLY A 166 1.77 21.10 3.38
CA GLY A 166 1.87 19.84 4.09
C GLY A 166 0.65 18.93 3.91
N LEU A 167 -0.16 19.15 2.86
CA LEU A 167 -1.13 18.14 2.45
C LEU A 167 -0.31 16.93 2.00
N ALA A 168 -0.33 15.86 2.78
CA ALA A 168 0.52 14.68 2.62
C ALA A 168 0.12 13.81 1.42
N VAL A 169 0.19 14.41 0.25
CA VAL A 169 0.12 13.76 -1.05
C VAL A 169 1.32 14.28 -1.82
N LEU A 170 2.22 13.36 -2.21
CA LEU A 170 3.32 13.72 -3.08
C LEU A 170 2.77 14.33 -4.39
N PRO A 171 3.34 15.45 -4.86
CA PRO A 171 2.82 16.10 -6.06
C PRO A 171 3.01 15.20 -7.28
N VAL A 172 1.98 15.11 -8.11
CA VAL A 172 1.98 14.27 -9.33
C VAL A 172 2.48 15.03 -10.57
N VAL A 173 2.76 16.33 -10.42
CA VAL A 173 3.18 17.21 -11.51
C VAL A 173 4.69 17.39 -11.51
N LYS A 174 5.34 17.12 -12.64
CA LYS A 174 6.80 17.30 -12.79
C LYS A 174 7.22 18.76 -12.61
N GLY A 175 8.34 18.96 -11.92
CA GLY A 175 8.97 20.26 -11.69
C GLY A 175 8.45 21.01 -10.47
N VAL A 176 7.72 20.34 -9.57
CA VAL A 176 7.34 20.88 -8.25
C VAL A 176 7.89 20.05 -7.10
N GLU A 177 8.81 19.13 -7.35
CA GLU A 177 9.41 18.24 -6.35
C GLU A 177 10.03 19.02 -5.18
N SER A 178 10.62 20.18 -5.44
CA SER A 178 11.22 21.07 -4.44
C SER A 178 10.21 21.74 -3.49
N SER A 179 8.90 21.62 -3.77
CA SER A 179 7.84 22.13 -2.89
C SER A 179 7.61 21.23 -1.68
N VAL A 180 8.01 19.94 -1.75
CA VAL A 180 7.95 19.01 -0.63
C VAL A 180 8.99 19.38 0.43
N LYS A 181 8.54 19.77 1.63
CA LYS A 181 9.40 20.25 2.72
C LYS A 181 9.72 19.20 3.77
N GLU A 182 8.81 18.26 3.99
CA GLU A 182 8.98 17.24 5.01
C GLU A 182 10.10 16.26 4.64
N PRO A 183 11.17 16.12 5.46
CA PRO A 183 12.32 15.27 5.12
C PRO A 183 11.93 13.83 4.82
N VAL A 184 11.01 13.26 5.61
CA VAL A 184 10.50 11.89 5.37
C VAL A 184 9.87 11.76 3.98
N MET A 185 9.10 12.76 3.55
CA MET A 185 8.44 12.77 2.24
C MET A 185 9.42 12.97 1.08
N GLN A 186 10.53 13.69 1.31
CA GLN A 186 11.61 13.80 0.33
C GLN A 186 12.29 12.45 0.09
N VAL A 187 12.47 11.63 1.13
CA VAL A 187 12.99 10.26 0.99
C VAL A 187 12.05 9.41 0.16
N VAL A 188 10.73 9.47 0.43
CA VAL A 188 9.72 8.74 -0.37
C VAL A 188 9.76 9.18 -1.83
N LEU A 189 9.80 10.49 -2.09
CA LEU A 189 9.85 11.04 -3.44
C LEU A 189 11.09 10.61 -4.21
N GLN A 190 12.25 10.58 -3.54
CA GLN A 190 13.49 10.10 -4.15
C GLN A 190 13.36 8.62 -4.53
N HIS A 191 12.94 7.77 -3.60
CA HIS A 191 12.81 6.34 -3.86
C HIS A 191 11.81 6.06 -4.99
N PHE A 192 10.66 6.74 -4.99
CA PHE A 192 9.68 6.60 -6.06
C PHE A 192 10.22 7.05 -7.43
N GLY A 193 11.09 8.06 -7.46
CA GLY A 193 11.78 8.50 -8.68
C GLY A 193 12.81 7.49 -9.21
N GLU A 194 13.28 6.56 -8.38
CA GLU A 194 14.21 5.47 -8.73
C GLU A 194 13.49 4.19 -9.14
N ALA A 195 12.16 4.11 -8.97
CA ALA A 195 11.40 2.89 -9.24
C ALA A 195 11.30 2.59 -10.75
N GLU A 196 11.77 1.41 -11.16
CA GLU A 196 11.67 0.93 -12.54
C GLU A 196 10.36 0.19 -12.80
N TYR A 197 9.75 -0.34 -11.73
CA TYR A 197 8.46 -1.02 -11.75
C TYR A 197 7.62 -0.53 -10.57
N LEU A 198 6.36 -0.23 -10.86
CA LEU A 198 5.34 0.10 -9.87
C LEU A 198 4.18 -0.88 -10.02
N GLN A 199 4.03 -1.77 -9.05
CA GLN A 199 2.82 -2.57 -8.92
C GLN A 199 1.76 -1.72 -8.21
N LEU A 200 0.61 -1.54 -8.86
CA LEU A 200 -0.51 -0.85 -8.24
C LEU A 200 -1.15 -1.71 -7.14
N TYR A 201 -1.76 -1.08 -6.12
CA TYR A 201 -2.52 -1.76 -5.08
C TYR A 201 -3.44 -2.82 -5.67
N LEU A 202 -3.31 -4.08 -5.23
CA LEU A 202 -3.92 -5.20 -5.96
C LEU A 202 -5.44 -5.12 -5.95
N ASP A 203 -6.02 -4.59 -4.87
CA ASP A 203 -7.45 -4.35 -4.73
C ASP A 203 -7.99 -3.21 -5.60
N GLN A 204 -7.12 -2.35 -6.14
CA GLN A 204 -7.46 -1.28 -7.09
C GLN A 204 -7.08 -1.63 -8.53
N TYR A 205 -6.05 -2.46 -8.71
CA TYR A 205 -5.45 -2.77 -9.99
C TYR A 205 -6.12 -3.95 -10.69
N LEU A 206 -6.42 -5.01 -9.93
CA LEU A 206 -7.07 -6.21 -10.43
C LEU A 206 -8.57 -5.97 -10.64
N PRO A 207 -9.27 -6.82 -11.41
CA PRO A 207 -10.73 -6.77 -11.47
C PRO A 207 -11.33 -6.76 -10.06
N PRO A 208 -12.43 -6.01 -9.82
CA PRO A 208 -12.94 -5.80 -8.47
C PRO A 208 -13.18 -7.07 -7.66
N ALA A 209 -13.66 -8.14 -8.29
CA ALA A 209 -13.87 -9.43 -7.62
C ALA A 209 -12.55 -10.08 -7.17
N VAL A 210 -11.49 -10.00 -7.98
CA VAL A 210 -10.16 -10.49 -7.62
C VAL A 210 -9.54 -9.63 -6.52
N GLY A 211 -9.67 -8.30 -6.62
CA GLY A 211 -9.20 -7.38 -5.58
C GLY A 211 -9.86 -7.63 -4.22
N LEU A 212 -11.16 -7.86 -4.20
CA LEU A 212 -11.90 -8.26 -2.99
C LEU A 212 -11.44 -9.62 -2.46
N ALA A 213 -11.17 -10.58 -3.34
CA ALA A 213 -10.65 -11.90 -2.95
C ALA A 213 -9.27 -11.78 -2.27
N VAL A 214 -8.38 -10.92 -2.78
CA VAL A 214 -7.09 -10.65 -2.13
C VAL A 214 -7.29 -10.09 -0.72
N ASN A 215 -8.17 -9.09 -0.55
CA ASN A 215 -8.48 -8.52 0.76
C ASN A 215 -9.05 -9.57 1.73
N ASP A 216 -10.05 -10.33 1.29
CA ASP A 216 -10.75 -11.29 2.14
C ASP A 216 -9.85 -12.46 2.53
N PHE A 217 -9.15 -13.08 1.57
CA PHE A 217 -8.38 -14.29 1.86
C PHE A 217 -7.06 -14.00 2.55
N VAL A 218 -6.43 -12.84 2.34
CA VAL A 218 -5.29 -12.43 3.16
C VAL A 218 -5.72 -12.16 4.60
N GLN A 219 -6.89 -11.56 4.84
CA GLN A 219 -7.42 -11.42 6.20
C GLN A 219 -7.61 -12.80 6.87
N GLU A 220 -8.11 -13.79 6.12
CA GLU A 220 -8.26 -15.16 6.64
C GLU A 220 -6.93 -15.82 7.02
N LEU A 221 -5.80 -15.40 6.43
CA LEU A 221 -4.46 -15.77 6.89
C LEU A 221 -4.12 -15.14 8.23
N PHE A 222 -4.34 -13.82 8.37
CA PHE A 222 -4.17 -13.11 9.65
C PHE A 222 -5.04 -13.70 10.77
N ALA A 223 -6.26 -14.11 10.43
CA ALA A 223 -7.19 -14.75 11.36
C ALA A 223 -6.83 -16.23 11.67
N GLY A 224 -5.87 -16.82 10.95
CA GLY A 224 -5.49 -18.22 11.07
C GLY A 224 -6.58 -19.21 10.61
N THR A 225 -7.53 -18.75 9.79
CA THR A 225 -8.61 -19.59 9.26
C THR A 225 -8.27 -20.23 7.91
N LYS A 226 -7.25 -19.70 7.22
CA LYS A 226 -6.63 -20.30 6.03
C LYS A 226 -5.12 -20.32 6.19
N ASN A 227 -4.46 -21.30 5.57
CA ASN A 227 -3.01 -21.29 5.37
C ASN A 227 -2.63 -20.65 4.02
N ALA A 228 -1.33 -20.44 3.80
CA ALA A 228 -0.79 -19.79 2.61
C ALA A 228 -1.25 -20.39 1.27
N GLN A 229 -1.28 -21.72 1.16
CA GLN A 229 -1.74 -22.40 -0.06
C GLN A 229 -3.23 -22.19 -0.27
N GLU A 230 -4.04 -22.30 0.78
CA GLU A 230 -5.49 -22.10 0.71
C GLU A 230 -5.89 -20.67 0.36
N VAL A 231 -5.05 -19.69 0.69
CA VAL A 231 -5.21 -18.29 0.27
C VAL A 231 -4.88 -18.13 -1.21
N ALA A 232 -3.71 -18.62 -1.64
CA ALA A 232 -3.27 -18.54 -3.03
C ALA A 232 -4.28 -19.20 -3.98
N ASP A 233 -4.73 -20.42 -3.64
CA ASP A 233 -5.74 -21.16 -4.41
C ASP A 233 -7.08 -20.42 -4.47
N ALA A 234 -7.52 -19.82 -3.36
CA ALA A 234 -8.79 -19.10 -3.34
C ALA A 234 -8.75 -17.80 -4.17
N ILE A 235 -7.61 -17.08 -4.16
CA ILE A 235 -7.41 -15.92 -5.05
C ILE A 235 -7.40 -16.36 -6.51
N GLU A 236 -6.68 -17.46 -6.81
CA GLU A 236 -6.58 -18.01 -8.16
C GLU A 236 -7.93 -18.47 -8.72
N ASP A 237 -8.78 -19.13 -7.92
CA ASP A 237 -10.11 -19.57 -8.33
C ASP A 237 -10.97 -18.39 -8.82
N VAL A 238 -10.90 -17.25 -8.12
CA VAL A 238 -11.57 -16.01 -8.53
C VAL A 238 -10.91 -15.42 -9.77
N ALA A 239 -9.58 -15.36 -9.80
CA ALA A 239 -8.81 -14.84 -10.92
C ALA A 239 -9.07 -15.60 -12.23
N GLN A 240 -9.20 -16.93 -12.18
CA GLN A 240 -9.56 -17.75 -13.34
C GLN A 240 -10.89 -17.33 -13.95
N THR A 241 -11.86 -16.95 -13.12
CA THR A 241 -13.18 -16.52 -13.61
C THR A 241 -13.11 -15.13 -14.22
N GLU A 242 -12.40 -14.21 -13.58
CA GLU A 242 -12.45 -12.77 -13.90
C GLU A 242 -11.44 -12.32 -14.96
N LEU A 243 -10.35 -13.08 -15.17
CA LEU A 243 -9.27 -12.72 -16.10
C LEU A 243 -9.27 -13.54 -17.40
N SER A 244 -10.18 -14.50 -17.58
CA SER A 244 -10.22 -15.39 -18.76
C SER A 244 -10.83 -14.76 -20.03
N HIS A 245 -10.60 -13.47 -20.28
CA HIS A 245 -11.22 -12.72 -21.38
C HIS A 245 -10.31 -12.50 -22.59
#